data_AF-A0A8T5FTI3-F1
#
_entry.id   AF-A0A8T5FTI3-F1
#
_cell.length_a   1.000
_cell.length_b   1.000
_cell.length_c   1.000
_cell.angle_alpha   90.00
_cell.angle_beta   90.00
_cell.angle_gamma   90.00
#
_symmetry.space_group_name_H-M   'P 1'
#
loop_
_entity.id
_entity.type
_entity.pdbx_description
1 polymer ?
#
loop_
_entity_poly.entity_id
_entity_poly.type
_entity_poly.pdbx_seq_one_letter_code
_entity_poly.pdbx_strand_id
1 'polypeptide(L)'
;MGITIKPKFDIKKFFKEREESITIRGEIIETAIFIEGKVNFLIASYFSDESVHSEFLEDFLMDRSCHYNLRINVLGKILKKINYDSKYIRDIIERLHKMNGIRNLVAHSEPYLDSKKNPVSGYTIFDTKKVKGVEVKNLKEEERKMNDYFEEVYIALAKIKEKMVAVKND
;
A
#
# COMPACT_ATOMS: atom_id res chain seq x y z
N MET A 1 3.29 -56.31 8.74
CA MET A 1 3.70 -54.93 9.11
C MET A 1 2.76 -53.97 8.40
N GLY A 2 1.89 -53.27 9.14
CA GLY A 2 0.98 -52.29 8.54
C GLY A 2 1.73 -50.99 8.24
N ILE A 3 1.80 -50.61 6.97
CA ILE A 3 2.35 -49.32 6.56
C ILE A 3 1.27 -48.27 6.81
N THR A 4 1.37 -47.56 7.94
CA THR A 4 0.53 -46.40 8.19
C THR A 4 1.04 -45.24 7.34
N ILE A 5 0.39 -44.99 6.21
CA ILE A 5 0.64 -43.81 5.38
C ILE A 5 0.15 -42.59 6.16
N LYS A 6 1.05 -41.82 6.76
CA LYS A 6 0.70 -40.52 7.35
C LYS A 6 0.11 -39.62 6.25
N PRO A 7 -0.96 -38.85 6.50
CA PRO A 7 -1.46 -37.89 5.54
C PRO A 7 -0.34 -36.91 5.15
N LYS A 8 -0.04 -36.79 3.85
CA LYS A 8 0.99 -35.90 3.30
C LYS A 8 0.66 -34.40 3.46
N PHE A 9 -0.54 -34.07 3.94
CA PHE A 9 -1.08 -32.72 4.05
C PHE A 9 -1.70 -32.50 5.43
N ASP A 10 -1.15 -31.54 6.17
CA ASP A 10 -1.70 -31.11 7.45
C ASP A 10 -2.70 -29.98 7.21
N ILE A 11 -3.98 -30.35 7.20
CA ILE A 11 -5.09 -29.41 6.93
C ILE A 11 -5.23 -28.34 8.02
N LYS A 12 -4.87 -28.64 9.27
CA LYS A 12 -4.95 -27.67 10.36
C LYS A 12 -3.85 -26.61 10.21
N LYS A 13 -2.63 -27.06 9.90
CA LYS A 13 -1.53 -26.16 9.56
C LYS A 13 -1.86 -25.28 8.35
N PHE A 14 -2.49 -25.85 7.33
CA PHE A 14 -2.94 -25.11 6.16
C PHE A 14 -3.91 -23.97 6.50
N PHE A 15 -4.96 -24.24 7.27
CA PHE A 15 -5.92 -23.20 7.65
C PHE A 15 -5.28 -22.11 8.52
N LYS A 16 -4.36 -22.47 9.41
CA LYS A 16 -3.63 -21.50 10.22
C LYS A 16 -2.76 -20.55 9.38
N GLU A 17 -1.98 -21.10 8.43
CA GLU A 17 -1.17 -20.27 7.53
C GLU A 17 -2.06 -19.33 6.67
N ARG A 18 -3.33 -19.70 6.46
CA ARG A 18 -4.26 -18.95 5.60
C ARG A 18 -4.76 -17.74 6.31
N GLU A 19 -5.18 -17.96 7.54
CA GLU A 19 -5.59 -16.92 8.45
C GLU A 19 -4.46 -15.91 8.65
N GLU A 20 -3.24 -16.37 8.95
CA GLU A 20 -2.07 -15.49 9.08
C GLU A 20 -1.80 -14.66 7.81
N SER A 21 -1.85 -15.29 6.62
CA SER A 21 -1.66 -14.56 5.36
C SER A 21 -2.74 -13.51 5.12
N ILE A 22 -4.02 -13.84 5.37
CA ILE A 22 -5.12 -12.91 5.20
C ILE A 22 -4.98 -11.71 6.13
N THR A 23 -4.61 -11.94 7.39
CA THR A 23 -4.40 -10.87 8.39
C THR A 23 -3.32 -9.89 7.94
N ILE A 24 -2.11 -10.38 7.62
CA ILE A 24 -0.98 -9.52 7.21
C ILE A 24 -1.33 -8.72 5.95
N ARG A 25 -2.00 -9.35 4.99
CA ARG A 25 -2.46 -8.66 3.77
C ARG A 25 -3.45 -7.55 4.10
N GLY A 26 -4.37 -7.81 5.03
CA GLY A 26 -5.32 -6.84 5.55
C GLY A 26 -4.59 -5.63 6.13
N GLU A 27 -3.63 -5.85 7.03
CA GLU A 27 -2.85 -4.80 7.67
C GLU A 27 -2.09 -3.93 6.65
N ILE A 28 -1.42 -4.55 5.67
CA ILE A 28 -0.72 -3.81 4.60
C ILE A 28 -1.70 -2.96 3.78
N ILE A 29 -2.84 -3.54 3.38
CA ILE A 29 -3.85 -2.84 2.56
C ILE A 29 -4.46 -1.69 3.35
N GLU A 30 -4.84 -1.90 4.60
CA GLU A 30 -5.40 -0.87 5.47
C GLU A 30 -4.41 0.28 5.71
N THR A 31 -3.14 -0.04 5.96
CA THR A 31 -2.07 0.96 6.13
C THR A 31 -1.90 1.80 4.87
N ALA A 32 -1.93 1.18 3.69
CA ALA A 32 -1.84 1.88 2.41
C ALA A 32 -3.04 2.83 2.20
N ILE A 33 -4.26 2.35 2.48
CA ILE A 33 -5.50 3.13 2.37
C ILE A 33 -5.45 4.33 3.32
N PHE A 34 -4.97 4.15 4.54
CA PHE A 34 -4.86 5.23 5.52
C PHE A 34 -3.92 6.35 5.05
N ILE A 35 -2.71 5.99 4.57
CA ILE A 35 -1.76 6.98 4.05
C ILE A 35 -2.28 7.65 2.77
N GLU A 36 -2.94 6.89 1.89
CA GLU A 36 -3.61 7.44 0.72
C GLU A 36 -4.66 8.50 1.11
N GLY A 37 -5.45 8.23 2.15
CA GLY A 37 -6.39 9.21 2.72
C GLY A 37 -5.70 10.47 3.25
N LYS A 38 -4.53 10.35 3.90
CA LYS A 38 -3.75 11.51 4.34
C LYS A 38 -3.23 12.35 3.17
N VAL A 39 -2.78 11.71 2.10
CA VAL A 39 -2.35 12.41 0.87
C VAL A 39 -3.54 13.17 0.27
N ASN A 40 -4.70 12.53 0.14
CA ASN A 40 -5.93 13.19 -0.33
C ASN A 40 -6.28 14.41 0.52
N PHE A 41 -6.23 14.26 1.85
CA PHE A 41 -6.52 15.34 2.78
C PHE A 41 -5.58 16.55 2.60
N LEU A 42 -4.27 16.32 2.40
CA LEU A 42 -3.32 17.41 2.19
C LEU A 42 -3.56 18.14 0.86
N ILE A 43 -3.85 17.39 -0.20
CA ILE A 43 -4.20 17.97 -1.51
C ILE A 43 -5.47 18.81 -1.36
N ALA A 44 -6.52 18.24 -0.75
CA ALA A 44 -7.78 18.95 -0.50
C ALA A 44 -7.57 20.22 0.33
N SER A 45 -6.80 20.11 1.42
CA SER A 45 -6.49 21.24 2.31
C SER A 45 -5.72 22.36 1.61
N TYR A 46 -4.89 22.05 0.62
CA TYR A 46 -4.17 23.08 -0.13
C TYR A 46 -5.12 23.92 -0.99
N PHE A 47 -6.13 23.29 -1.60
CA PHE A 47 -7.10 23.96 -2.50
C PHE A 47 -8.38 24.43 -1.81
N SER A 48 -8.62 24.06 -0.55
CA SER A 48 -9.88 24.35 0.17
C SER A 48 -10.18 25.84 0.36
N ASP A 49 -9.15 26.69 0.37
CA ASP A 49 -9.32 28.13 0.65
C ASP A 49 -9.56 28.95 -0.63
N GLU A 50 -9.47 28.35 -1.82
CA GLU A 50 -9.65 29.06 -3.11
C GLU A 50 -11.10 29.12 -3.63
N SER A 51 -12.08 28.53 -2.93
CA SER A 51 -13.54 28.58 -3.22
C SER A 51 -14.02 27.98 -4.57
N VAL A 52 -15.32 27.64 -4.65
CA VAL A 52 -16.12 27.17 -5.82
C VAL A 52 -15.81 25.77 -6.39
N HIS A 53 -14.57 25.28 -6.37
CA HIS A 53 -14.20 24.01 -7.03
C HIS A 53 -14.06 22.80 -6.09
N SER A 54 -14.58 22.88 -4.85
CA SER A 54 -14.48 21.79 -3.87
C SER A 54 -15.12 20.49 -4.39
N GLU A 55 -16.22 20.61 -5.12
CA GLU A 55 -16.95 19.48 -5.71
C GLU A 55 -16.11 18.81 -6.81
N PHE A 56 -15.54 19.60 -7.73
CA PHE A 56 -14.61 19.06 -8.74
C PHE A 56 -13.38 18.41 -8.13
N LEU A 57 -12.83 18.98 -7.05
CA LEU A 57 -11.65 18.44 -6.40
C LEU A 57 -11.97 17.11 -5.69
N GLU A 58 -13.14 17.02 -5.06
CA GLU A 58 -13.64 15.78 -4.47
C GLU A 58 -13.84 14.72 -5.57
N ASP A 59 -14.53 15.08 -6.66
CA ASP A 59 -14.72 14.21 -7.82
C ASP A 59 -13.38 13.74 -8.38
N PHE A 60 -12.42 14.66 -8.54
CA PHE A 60 -11.08 14.33 -9.02
C PHE A 60 -10.33 13.38 -8.08
N LEU A 61 -10.40 13.58 -6.76
CA LEU A 61 -9.70 12.73 -5.79
C LEU A 61 -10.35 11.35 -5.62
N MET A 62 -11.65 11.25 -5.88
CA MET A 62 -12.42 10.00 -5.79
C MET A 62 -12.55 9.27 -7.13
N ASP A 63 -12.21 9.92 -8.26
CA ASP A 63 -12.25 9.30 -9.58
C ASP A 63 -11.29 8.10 -9.66
N ARG A 64 -11.79 6.98 -10.21
CA ARG A 64 -11.00 5.73 -10.32
C ARG A 64 -9.77 5.87 -11.21
N SER A 65 -9.80 6.78 -12.17
CA SER A 65 -8.69 7.14 -13.05
C SER A 65 -7.64 7.99 -12.33
N CYS A 66 -8.01 8.63 -11.22
CA CYS A 66 -7.08 9.33 -10.33
C CYS A 66 -6.33 8.33 -9.43
N HIS A 67 -5.49 7.53 -10.07
CA HIS A 67 -4.70 6.51 -9.40
C HIS A 67 -3.73 7.14 -8.38
N TYR A 68 -3.36 6.38 -7.35
CA TYR A 68 -2.59 6.90 -6.22
C TYR A 68 -1.25 7.56 -6.61
N ASN A 69 -0.53 7.01 -7.61
CA ASN A 69 0.69 7.65 -8.12
C ASN A 69 0.47 9.07 -8.69
N LEU A 70 -0.69 9.35 -9.28
CA LEU A 70 -1.02 10.69 -9.77
C LEU A 70 -1.14 11.65 -8.59
N ARG A 71 -1.82 11.23 -7.52
CA ARG A 71 -1.98 12.01 -6.29
C ARG A 71 -0.65 12.27 -5.57
N ILE A 72 0.25 11.27 -5.52
CA ILE A 72 1.63 11.47 -5.04
C ILE A 72 2.34 12.57 -5.84
N ASN A 73 2.23 12.54 -7.17
CA ASN A 73 2.83 13.56 -8.04
C ASN A 73 2.22 14.95 -7.82
N VAL A 74 0.90 15.03 -7.63
CA VAL A 74 0.21 16.29 -7.30
C VAL A 74 0.72 16.84 -5.97
N LEU A 75 0.80 16.03 -4.93
CA LEU A 75 1.37 16.43 -3.64
C LEU A 75 2.80 16.96 -3.81
N GLY A 76 3.66 16.25 -4.55
CA GLY A 76 5.02 16.70 -4.82
C GLY A 76 5.10 18.07 -5.52
N LYS A 77 4.15 18.39 -6.40
CA LYS A 77 4.04 19.73 -7.02
C LYS A 77 3.59 20.79 -6.01
N ILE A 78 2.63 20.48 -5.16
CA ILE A 78 2.16 21.38 -4.10
C ILE A 78 3.30 21.72 -3.13
N LEU A 79 4.05 20.72 -2.68
CA LEU A 79 5.17 20.91 -1.76
C LEU A 79 6.25 21.84 -2.34
N LYS A 80 6.51 21.75 -3.65
CA LYS A 80 7.42 22.68 -4.33
C LYS A 80 6.87 24.10 -4.35
N LYS A 81 5.56 24.28 -4.58
CA LYS A 81 4.92 25.61 -4.59
C LYS A 81 4.99 26.31 -3.24
N ILE A 82 4.90 25.57 -2.13
CA ILE A 82 5.03 26.12 -0.77
C ILE A 82 6.48 26.22 -0.28
N ASN A 83 7.47 26.11 -1.20
CA ASN A 83 8.90 26.19 -0.92
C ASN A 83 9.38 25.20 0.17
N TYR A 84 8.84 23.97 0.16
CA TYR A 84 9.33 22.92 1.05
C TYR A 84 10.71 22.43 0.58
N ASP A 85 11.55 21.97 1.52
CA ASP A 85 12.90 21.46 1.22
C ASP A 85 12.88 20.36 0.14
N SER A 86 13.66 20.56 -0.93
CA SER A 86 13.63 19.69 -2.12
C SER A 86 14.13 18.28 -1.86
N LYS A 87 15.09 18.10 -0.93
CA LYS A 87 15.58 16.77 -0.56
C LYS A 87 14.49 16.02 0.20
N TYR A 88 13.86 16.68 1.17
CA TYR A 88 12.76 16.12 1.94
C TYR A 88 11.56 15.73 1.08
N ILE A 89 11.19 16.56 0.08
CA ILE A 89 10.14 16.21 -0.90
C ILE A 89 10.49 14.91 -1.61
N ARG A 90 11.72 14.78 -2.13
CA ARG A 90 12.15 13.59 -2.86
C ARG A 90 12.04 12.33 -2.00
N ASP A 91 12.54 12.41 -0.77
CA ASP A 91 12.56 11.27 0.16
C ASP A 91 11.14 10.77 0.49
N ILE A 92 10.19 11.68 0.73
CA ILE A 92 8.79 11.32 1.01
C ILE A 92 8.12 10.71 -0.22
N ILE A 93 8.27 11.36 -1.38
CA ILE A 93 7.66 10.88 -2.62
C ILE A 93 8.16 9.48 -2.97
N GLU A 94 9.46 9.23 -2.79
CA GLU A 94 10.04 7.90 -2.98
C GLU A 94 9.44 6.87 -2.02
N ARG A 95 9.29 7.20 -0.73
CA ARG A 95 8.68 6.31 0.27
C ARG A 95 7.22 6.01 -0.05
N LEU A 96 6.43 7.01 -0.44
CA LEU A 96 5.03 6.81 -0.86
C LEU A 96 4.92 5.87 -2.07
N HIS A 97 5.84 5.98 -3.04
CA HIS A 97 5.91 5.04 -4.17
C HIS A 97 6.29 3.63 -3.73
N LYS A 98 7.23 3.48 -2.78
CA LYS A 98 7.58 2.17 -2.21
C LYS A 98 6.40 1.51 -1.50
N MET A 99 5.67 2.26 -0.67
CA MET A 99 4.44 1.77 -0.01
C MET A 99 3.37 1.35 -1.02
N ASN A 100 3.15 2.13 -2.09
CA ASN A 100 2.25 1.74 -3.16
C ASN A 100 2.72 0.48 -3.90
N GLY A 101 4.03 0.33 -4.09
CA GLY A 101 4.65 -0.89 -4.64
C GLY A 101 4.34 -2.13 -3.79
N ILE A 102 4.51 -2.02 -2.46
CA ILE A 102 4.19 -3.09 -1.50
C ILE A 102 2.69 -3.44 -1.56
N ARG A 103 1.81 -2.43 -1.50
CA ARG A 103 0.36 -2.63 -1.64
C ARG A 103 0.01 -3.38 -2.92
N ASN A 104 0.52 -2.94 -4.06
CA ASN A 104 0.20 -3.55 -5.36
C ASN A 104 0.73 -4.98 -5.43
N LEU A 105 1.94 -5.21 -4.94
CA LEU A 105 2.54 -6.52 -4.84
C LEU A 105 1.64 -7.46 -4.05
N VAL A 106 1.17 -7.02 -2.88
CA VAL A 106 0.30 -7.81 -1.99
C VAL A 106 -1.08 -8.02 -2.59
N ALA A 107 -1.71 -6.97 -3.13
CA ALA A 107 -3.05 -7.03 -3.71
C ALA A 107 -3.13 -7.97 -4.92
N HIS A 108 -2.08 -8.03 -5.74
CA HIS A 108 -2.01 -8.87 -6.94
C HIS A 108 -1.31 -10.21 -6.73
N SER A 109 -0.73 -10.45 -5.56
CA SER A 109 -0.25 -11.79 -5.21
C SER A 109 -1.44 -12.68 -4.88
N GLU A 110 -1.48 -13.88 -5.45
CA GLU A 110 -2.35 -14.92 -4.92
C GLU A 110 -2.00 -15.14 -3.44
N PRO A 111 -2.98 -15.31 -2.55
CA PRO A 111 -2.69 -15.53 -1.12
C PRO A 111 -1.87 -16.80 -0.86
N TYR A 112 -1.66 -17.64 -1.87
CA TYR A 112 -1.11 -18.99 -1.75
C TYR A 112 -0.31 -19.45 -2.97
N LEU A 113 0.97 -19.06 -3.05
CA LEU A 113 1.95 -19.85 -3.80
C LEU A 113 3.02 -20.33 -2.81
N ASP A 114 2.81 -21.54 -2.29
CA ASP A 114 3.86 -22.35 -1.68
C ASP A 114 4.89 -22.62 -2.79
N SER A 115 6.06 -22.00 -2.71
CA SER A 115 7.10 -22.15 -3.72
C SER A 115 7.65 -23.57 -3.86
N LYS A 116 7.16 -24.51 -3.04
CA LYS A 116 7.59 -25.91 -3.07
C LYS A 116 6.46 -26.93 -3.15
N LYS A 117 5.19 -26.54 -3.35
CA LYS A 117 4.11 -27.51 -3.51
C LYS A 117 3.25 -27.19 -4.71
N ASN A 118 3.23 -28.16 -5.64
CA ASN A 118 2.29 -28.19 -6.75
C ASN A 118 0.87 -27.86 -6.25
N PRO A 119 0.09 -27.09 -7.03
CA PRO A 119 -1.30 -26.83 -6.72
C PRO A 119 -2.03 -28.15 -6.46
N VAL A 120 -2.87 -28.16 -5.43
CA VAL A 120 -3.78 -29.28 -5.15
C VAL A 120 -4.67 -29.42 -6.39
N SER A 121 -4.51 -30.49 -7.15
CA SER A 121 -5.27 -30.76 -8.36
C SER A 121 -6.76 -30.79 -8.02
N GLY A 122 -7.51 -29.82 -8.55
CA GLY A 122 -8.96 -29.72 -8.35
C GLY A 122 -9.57 -28.40 -8.82
N TYR A 123 -8.78 -27.33 -8.90
CA TYR A 123 -9.22 -26.06 -9.46
C TYR A 123 -8.35 -25.68 -10.65
N THR A 124 -9.00 -25.32 -11.75
CA THR A 124 -8.44 -25.00 -13.07
C THR A 124 -7.26 -24.03 -12.91
N ILE A 125 -6.06 -24.55 -13.18
CA ILE A 125 -4.79 -23.84 -13.01
C ILE A 125 -4.66 -22.87 -14.19
N PHE A 126 -4.75 -21.57 -13.92
CA PHE A 126 -4.23 -20.56 -14.84
C PHE A 126 -2.73 -20.79 -15.01
N ASP A 127 -2.26 -20.76 -16.25
CA ASP A 127 -0.89 -21.01 -16.69
C ASP A 127 0.16 -20.31 -15.79
N THR A 128 0.79 -21.09 -14.91
CA THR A 128 1.68 -20.61 -13.82
C THR A 128 3.04 -20.10 -14.29
N LYS A 129 3.27 -19.96 -15.61
CA LYS A 129 4.56 -19.52 -16.16
C LYS A 129 4.80 -18.00 -16.11
N LYS A 130 3.83 -17.18 -15.67
CA LYS A 130 3.97 -15.71 -15.67
C LYS A 130 3.54 -14.97 -14.41
N VAL A 131 3.11 -15.66 -13.36
CA VAL A 131 2.83 -14.99 -12.08
C VAL A 131 4.10 -15.05 -11.25
N LYS A 132 4.85 -13.94 -11.18
CA LYS A 132 5.91 -13.75 -10.18
C LYS A 132 5.24 -13.67 -8.81
N GLY A 133 4.80 -14.82 -8.29
CA GLY A 133 4.24 -14.93 -6.96
C GLY A 133 5.30 -14.55 -5.95
N VAL A 134 4.96 -13.63 -5.05
CA VAL A 134 5.76 -13.41 -3.85
C VAL A 134 5.61 -14.66 -2.99
N GLU A 135 6.70 -15.35 -2.71
CA GLU A 135 6.69 -16.44 -1.73
C GLU A 135 6.10 -15.91 -0.40
N VAL A 136 5.22 -16.66 0.25
CA VAL A 136 4.57 -16.30 1.53
C VAL A 136 5.59 -15.87 2.61
N LYS A 137 6.83 -16.37 2.53
CA LYS A 137 7.96 -15.97 3.39
C LYS A 137 8.33 -14.48 3.32
N ASN A 138 7.89 -13.75 2.30
CA ASN A 138 8.11 -12.32 2.13
C ASN A 138 6.98 -11.44 2.67
N LEU A 139 5.80 -11.96 3.04
CA LEU A 139 4.68 -11.08 3.46
C LEU A 139 4.98 -10.32 4.77
N LYS A 140 5.54 -10.99 5.78
CA LYS A 140 5.97 -10.34 7.04
C LYS A 140 7.12 -9.35 6.83
N GLU A 141 7.98 -9.62 5.86
CA GLU A 141 9.07 -8.69 5.50
C GLU A 141 8.52 -7.44 4.82
N GLU A 142 7.57 -7.60 3.90
CA GLU A 142 6.89 -6.47 3.26
C GLU A 142 6.04 -5.67 4.25
N GLU A 143 5.38 -6.34 5.20
CA GLU A 143 4.67 -5.70 6.32
C GLU A 143 5.62 -4.86 7.17
N ARG A 144 6.78 -5.42 7.56
CA ARG A 144 7.81 -4.69 8.29
C ARG A 144 8.26 -3.45 7.53
N LYS A 145 8.60 -3.57 6.24
CA LYS A 145 8.97 -2.42 5.41
C LYS A 145 7.84 -1.39 5.32
N MET A 146 6.60 -1.84 5.20
CA MET A 146 5.42 -0.98 5.17
C MET A 146 5.32 -0.17 6.47
N ASN A 147 5.53 -0.81 7.61
CA ASN A 147 5.49 -0.17 8.93
C ASN A 147 6.67 0.82 9.13
N ASP A 148 7.88 0.45 8.70
CA ASP A 148 9.04 1.33 8.75
C ASP A 148 8.80 2.61 7.92
N TYR A 149 8.25 2.47 6.70
CA TYR A 149 7.89 3.61 5.87
C TYR A 149 6.70 4.39 6.43
N PHE A 150 5.74 3.71 7.04
CA PHE A 150 4.53 4.32 7.59
C PHE A 150 4.87 5.35 8.66
N GLU A 151 5.72 5.02 9.63
CA GLU A 151 6.09 5.94 10.70
C GLU A 151 6.74 7.21 10.15
N GLU A 152 7.73 7.04 9.27
CA GLU A 152 8.46 8.15 8.66
C GLU A 152 7.56 9.05 7.80
N VAL A 153 6.70 8.43 6.98
CA VAL A 153 5.74 9.15 6.13
C VAL A 153 4.68 9.84 6.98
N TYR A 154 4.14 9.19 8.01
CA TYR A 154 3.10 9.76 8.85
C TYR A 154 3.58 11.04 9.55
N ILE A 155 4.77 11.00 10.17
CA ILE A 155 5.39 12.16 10.79
C ILE A 155 5.63 13.26 9.75
N ALA A 156 6.11 12.89 8.57
CA ALA A 156 6.38 13.84 7.49
C ALA A 156 5.12 14.54 6.99
N LEU A 157 4.03 13.80 6.77
CA LEU A 157 2.75 14.35 6.33
C LEU A 157 2.14 15.27 7.40
N ALA A 158 2.34 14.98 8.69
CA ALA A 158 1.94 15.87 9.78
C ALA A 158 2.71 17.20 9.73
N LYS A 159 4.03 17.17 9.57
CA LYS A 159 4.87 18.38 9.44
C LYS A 159 4.51 19.21 8.20
N ILE A 160 4.22 18.54 7.08
CA ILE A 160 3.74 19.20 5.87
C ILE A 160 2.45 19.95 6.14
N LYS A 161 1.50 19.34 6.85
CA LYS A 161 0.23 20.00 7.23
C LYS A 161 0.51 21.27 8.03
N GLU A 162 1.37 21.21 9.04
CA GLU A 162 1.73 22.36 9.86
C GLU A 162 2.34 23.49 9.01
N LYS A 163 3.27 23.15 8.11
CA LYS A 163 3.89 24.12 7.21
C LYS A 163 2.86 24.74 6.25
N MET A 164 1.94 23.94 5.71
CA MET A 164 0.84 24.44 4.86
C MET A 164 -0.04 25.44 5.60
N VAL A 165 -0.35 25.18 6.88
CA VAL A 165 -1.10 26.12 7.72
C VAL A 165 -0.30 27.40 7.98
N ALA A 166 0.99 27.29 8.29
CA ALA A 166 1.84 28.45 8.53
C ALA A 166 1.91 29.38 7.30
N VAL A 167 2.15 28.82 6.11
CA VAL A 167 2.21 29.59 4.85
C VAL A 167 0.89 30.29 4.51
N LYS A 168 -0.24 29.79 5.03
CA LYS A 168 -1.56 30.42 4.82
C LYS A 168 -1.83 31.59 5.75
N ASN A 169 -1.13 31.68 6.89
CA ASN A 169 -1.34 32.72 7.89
C ASN A 169 -0.33 33.89 7.77
N ASP A 170 0.66 33.75 6.88
CA ASP A 170 1.65 34.78 6.52
C ASP A 170 1.17 35.60 5.32
#